data_AF-F0G5D1-F1
#
_entry.id   AF-F0G5D1-F1
#
_cell.length_a   1.000
_cell.length_b   1.000
_cell.length_c   1.000
_cell.angle_alpha   90.00
_cell.angle_beta   90.00
_cell.angle_gamma   90.00
#
_symmetry.space_group_name_H-M   'P 1'
#
loop_
_entity.id
_entity.type
_entity.pdbx_description
1 polymer ?
#
loop_
_entity_poly.entity_id
_entity_poly.type
_entity_poly.pdbx_seq_one_letter_code
_entity_poly.pdbx_strand_id
1 'polypeptide(L)'
;MTLDEVLNALFPHGHAIARDGGLLAGHAELGGARVDVIGVAERLPFGIDEALKLASHVLDTIERGAATPILVLVDSDSQRMSKRDELLGLNEGLSHLAKCLIHADLAGHRTIGVLYGHTAAGAFI
;
A
#
# COMPACT_ATOMS: atom_id res chain seq x y z
N MET A 1 -11.93 6.51 11.59
CA MET A 1 -12.77 5.60 10.77
C MET A 1 -12.15 4.23 10.81
N THR A 2 -12.95 3.17 10.83
CA THR A 2 -12.44 1.81 10.69
C THR A 2 -12.08 1.52 9.23
N LEU A 3 -11.22 0.52 8.99
CA LEU A 3 -10.92 0.09 7.62
C LEU A 3 -12.20 -0.35 6.89
N ASP A 4 -13.13 -1.03 7.57
CA ASP A 4 -14.39 -1.48 6.97
C ASP A 4 -15.27 -0.30 6.52
N GLU A 5 -15.34 0.77 7.32
CA GLU A 5 -16.05 2.00 6.94
C GLU A 5 -15.44 2.63 5.68
N VAL A 6 -14.10 2.71 5.61
CA VAL A 6 -13.37 3.22 4.44
C VAL A 6 -13.66 2.38 3.20
N LEU A 7 -13.52 1.06 3.31
CA LEU A 7 -13.68 0.15 2.18
C LEU A 7 -15.13 0.12 1.68
N ASN A 8 -16.11 0.12 2.57
CA ASN A 8 -17.52 0.19 2.18
C ASN A 8 -17.89 1.53 1.52
N ALA A 9 -17.27 2.63 1.97
CA ALA A 9 -17.50 3.95 1.36
C ALA A 9 -16.84 4.08 -0.02
N LEU A 10 -15.63 3.54 -0.20
CA LEU A 10 -14.90 3.59 -1.46
C LEU A 10 -15.42 2.58 -2.48
N PHE A 11 -15.82 1.39 -2.03
CA PHE A 11 -16.18 0.24 -2.87
C PHE A 11 -17.54 -0.35 -2.46
N PRO A 12 -18.65 0.37 -2.70
CA PRO A 12 -19.99 -0.05 -2.27
C PRO A 12 -20.48 -1.34 -2.96
N HIS A 13 -19.83 -1.74 -4.05
CA HIS A 13 -20.12 -2.98 -4.78
C HIS A 13 -19.24 -4.16 -4.35
N GLY A 14 -18.42 -3.97 -3.31
CA GLY A 14 -17.49 -4.98 -2.80
C GLY A 14 -16.08 -4.82 -3.35
N HIS A 15 -15.15 -5.59 -2.78
CA HIS A 15 -13.73 -5.57 -3.10
C HIS A 15 -13.10 -6.96 -2.91
N ALA A 16 -12.02 -7.23 -3.63
CA ALA A 16 -11.19 -8.43 -3.48
C ALA A 16 -9.83 -8.02 -2.89
N ILE A 17 -9.87 -7.51 -1.65
CA ILE A 17 -8.71 -7.03 -0.89
C ILE A 17 -8.49 -7.98 0.27
N ALA A 18 -7.33 -8.65 0.27
CA ALA A 18 -6.89 -9.51 1.36
C ALA A 18 -6.31 -8.68 2.50
N ARG A 19 -6.44 -9.20 3.72
CA ARG A 19 -5.85 -8.65 4.95
C ARG A 19 -4.96 -9.71 5.57
N ASP A 20 -3.68 -9.42 5.72
CA ASP A 20 -2.69 -10.30 6.36
C ASP A 20 -1.91 -9.51 7.41
N GLY A 21 -2.30 -9.65 8.68
CA GLY A 21 -1.63 -8.97 9.80
C GLY A 21 -1.52 -7.45 9.62
N GLY A 22 -2.59 -6.79 9.17
CA GLY A 22 -2.62 -5.35 8.90
C GLY A 22 -2.11 -4.94 7.51
N LEU A 23 -1.49 -5.84 6.74
CA LEU A 23 -1.11 -5.59 5.35
C LEU A 23 -2.32 -5.75 4.43
N LEU A 24 -2.49 -4.81 3.50
CA LEU A 24 -3.58 -4.80 2.53
C LEU A 24 -3.02 -5.01 1.12
N ALA A 25 -3.63 -5.94 0.38
CA ALA A 25 -3.32 -6.14 -1.04
C ALA A 25 -4.52 -6.75 -1.78
N GLY A 26 -4.79 -6.26 -2.98
CA GLY A 26 -5.83 -6.80 -3.85
C GLY A 26 -6.35 -5.76 -4.82
N HIS A 27 -7.65 -5.81 -5.09
CA HIS A 27 -8.27 -4.89 -6.04
C HIS A 27 -9.75 -4.66 -5.77
N ALA A 28 -10.28 -3.62 -6.39
CA ALA A 28 -11.70 -3.31 -6.42
C ALA A 28 -12.07 -2.64 -7.75
N GLU A 29 -13.34 -2.31 -7.92
CA GLU A 29 -13.81 -1.48 -9.01
C GLU A 29 -14.18 -0.08 -8.50
N LEU A 30 -13.73 0.95 -9.22
CA LEU A 30 -14.05 2.35 -8.94
C LEU A 30 -14.30 3.08 -10.26
N GLY A 31 -15.48 3.69 -10.41
CA GLY A 31 -15.84 4.39 -11.65
C GLY A 31 -15.89 3.50 -12.89
N GLY A 32 -16.18 2.20 -12.72
CA GLY A 32 -16.22 1.22 -13.82
C GLY A 32 -14.85 0.73 -14.30
N ALA A 33 -13.78 1.05 -13.57
CA ALA A 33 -12.44 0.57 -13.83
C ALA A 33 -11.87 -0.19 -12.63
N ARG A 34 -11.01 -1.18 -12.91
CA ARG A 34 -10.22 -1.85 -11.88
C ARG A 34 -9.25 -0.85 -11.24
N VAL A 35 -9.16 -0.87 -9.92
CA VAL A 35 -8.10 -0.23 -9.14
C VAL A 35 -7.41 -1.29 -8.30
N ASP A 36 -6.08 -1.36 -8.39
CA ASP A 36 -5.31 -2.20 -7.48
C ASP A 36 -5.13 -1.45 -6.16
N VAL A 37 -5.32 -2.15 -5.04
CA VAL A 37 -5.30 -1.57 -3.71
C VAL A 37 -4.19 -2.23 -2.91
N ILE A 38 -3.32 -1.40 -2.35
CA ILE A 38 -2.28 -1.81 -1.41
C ILE A 38 -2.35 -0.96 -0.15
N GLY A 39 -1.62 -1.35 0.89
CA GLY A 39 -1.37 -0.46 2.01
C GLY A 39 -1.32 -1.18 3.34
N VAL A 40 -1.64 -0.44 4.39
CA VAL A 40 -1.52 -0.87 5.78
C VAL A 40 -2.71 -0.36 6.59
N ALA A 41 -3.08 -1.16 7.59
CA ALA A 41 -4.19 -0.92 8.49
C ALA A 41 -3.85 -1.34 9.92
N GLU A 42 -4.75 -0.99 10.83
CA GLU A 42 -4.71 -1.45 12.23
C GLU A 42 -3.45 -1.01 12.96
N ARG A 43 -2.91 0.15 12.56
CA ARG A 43 -1.65 0.71 13.08
C ARG A 43 -0.48 -0.26 13.01
N LEU A 44 -0.42 -1.09 11.95
CA LEU A 44 0.68 -2.01 11.74
C LEU A 44 2.04 -1.30 11.88
N PRO A 45 2.94 -1.74 12.80
CA PRO A 45 4.31 -1.24 12.83
C PRO A 45 5.05 -1.70 11.57
N PHE A 46 5.30 -0.78 10.64
CA PHE A 46 5.73 -1.11 9.28
C PHE A 46 7.22 -1.45 9.19
N GLY A 47 7.57 -2.65 8.75
CA GLY A 47 8.93 -3.16 8.67
C GLY A 47 9.39 -3.51 7.24
N ILE A 48 10.54 -4.18 7.14
CA ILE A 48 11.18 -4.49 5.85
C ILE A 48 10.38 -5.51 5.05
N ASP A 49 9.80 -6.52 5.70
CA ASP A 49 9.05 -7.55 5.01
C ASP A 49 7.76 -6.97 4.40
N GLU A 50 7.10 -6.07 5.13
CA GLU A 50 5.92 -5.36 4.64
C GLU A 50 6.26 -4.44 3.45
N ALA A 51 7.37 -3.69 3.54
CA ALA A 51 7.82 -2.83 2.46
C ALA A 51 8.10 -3.62 1.16
N LEU A 52 8.78 -4.77 1.26
CA LEU A 52 9.08 -5.62 0.11
C LEU A 52 7.82 -6.29 -0.46
N LYS A 53 6.88 -6.73 0.38
CA LYS A 53 5.59 -7.29 -0.07
C LYS A 53 4.77 -6.24 -0.83
N LEU A 54 4.66 -5.02 -0.31
CA LEU A 54 3.94 -3.95 -1.01
C LEU A 54 4.65 -3.56 -2.32
N ALA A 55 5.98 -3.51 -2.33
CA ALA A 55 6.74 -3.22 -3.55
C ALA A 55 6.49 -4.27 -4.64
N SER A 56 6.43 -5.56 -4.27
CA SER A 56 6.05 -6.63 -5.18
C SER A 56 4.67 -6.40 -5.80
N HIS A 57 3.66 -6.04 -5.00
CA HIS A 57 2.32 -5.78 -5.53
C HIS A 57 2.26 -4.58 -6.48
N VAL A 58 3.07 -3.54 -6.24
CA VAL A 58 3.20 -2.42 -7.17
C VAL A 58 3.80 -2.90 -8.50
N LEU A 59 4.88 -3.69 -8.45
CA LEU A 59 5.52 -4.24 -9.65
C LEU A 59 4.58 -5.18 -10.42
N ASP A 60 3.82 -6.04 -9.73
CA ASP A 60 2.81 -6.91 -10.34
C ASP A 60 1.73 -6.10 -11.07
N THR A 61 1.39 -4.91 -10.55
CA THR A 61 0.44 -3.99 -11.18
C THR A 61 1.01 -3.39 -12.46
N ILE A 62 2.28 -2.97 -12.41
CA ILE A 62 3.00 -2.44 -13.59
C ILE A 62 3.11 -3.51 -14.67
N GLU A 63 3.52 -4.74 -14.31
CA GLU A 63 3.66 -5.86 -15.25
C GLU A 63 2.33 -6.20 -15.94
N ARG A 64 1.24 -6.18 -15.18
CA ARG A 64 -0.12 -6.40 -15.71
C ARG A 64 -0.60 -5.28 -16.63
N GLY A 65 -0.10 -4.06 -16.47
CA GLY A 65 -0.34 -2.94 -17.38
C GLY A 65 -1.77 -2.38 -17.32
N ALA A 66 -2.30 -2.03 -18.49
CA ALA A 66 -3.61 -1.38 -18.68
C ALA A 66 -3.77 -0.02 -17.97
N ALA A 67 -2.66 0.63 -17.61
CA ALA A 67 -2.67 1.86 -16.81
C ALA A 67 -3.50 1.72 -15.52
N THR A 68 -3.52 0.51 -14.94
CA THR A 68 -4.31 0.18 -13.75
C THR A 68 -3.90 1.11 -12.59
N PRO A 69 -4.80 1.96 -12.06
CA PRO A 69 -4.48 2.85 -10.95
C PRO A 69 -4.18 2.08 -9.68
N ILE A 70 -3.37 2.67 -8.80
CA ILE A 70 -3.01 2.12 -7.50
C ILE A 70 -3.55 3.03 -6.39
N LEU A 71 -4.37 2.47 -5.52
CA LEU A 71 -4.83 3.13 -4.30
C LEU A 71 -4.02 2.62 -3.10
N VAL A 72 -3.37 3.52 -2.39
CA VAL A 72 -2.59 3.23 -1.18
C VAL A 72 -3.37 3.66 0.04
N LEU A 73 -3.87 2.70 0.82
CA LEU A 73 -4.57 2.96 2.08
C LEU A 73 -3.57 3.00 3.24
N VAL A 74 -3.61 4.07 4.03
CA VAL A 74 -2.61 4.30 5.10
C VAL A 74 -3.29 4.47 6.46
N ASP A 75 -3.09 3.46 7.31
CA ASP A 75 -3.23 3.52 8.77
C ASP A 75 -2.13 2.64 9.41
N SER A 76 -1.00 3.27 9.72
CA SER A 76 0.18 2.65 10.31
C SER A 76 0.57 3.35 11.62
N ASP A 77 1.30 2.63 12.48
CA ASP A 77 2.18 3.32 13.42
C ASP A 77 3.44 3.81 12.68
N SER A 78 4.42 4.36 13.41
CA SER A 78 5.75 4.65 12.85
C SER A 78 6.39 3.38 12.26
N GLN A 79 7.44 3.55 11.45
CA GLN A 79 8.25 2.42 11.01
C GLN A 79 8.80 1.62 12.20
N ARG A 80 8.93 0.31 12.03
CA ARG A 80 9.41 -0.62 13.05
C ARG A 80 10.91 -0.42 13.25
N MET A 81 11.29 0.32 14.29
CA MET A 81 12.69 0.58 14.66
C MET A 81 13.33 -0.62 15.38
N SER A 82 13.27 -1.81 14.78
CA SER A 82 13.87 -3.02 15.34
C SER A 82 15.28 -3.25 14.80
N LYS A 83 16.18 -3.81 15.63
CA LYS A 83 17.54 -4.18 15.18
C LYS A 83 17.50 -5.09 13.94
N ARG A 84 16.50 -5.97 13.84
CA ARG A 84 16.36 -6.88 12.69
C ARG A 84 16.11 -6.07 11.42
N ASP A 85 15.11 -5.20 11.43
CA ASP A 85 14.67 -4.51 10.21
C ASP A 85 15.75 -3.53 9.76
N GLU A 86 16.41 -2.84 10.70
CA GLU A 86 17.56 -1.97 10.38
C GLU A 86 18.73 -2.75 9.77
N LEU A 87 19.08 -3.93 10.31
CA LEU A 87 20.15 -4.77 9.75
C LEU A 87 19.80 -5.37 8.38
N LEU A 88 18.52 -5.51 8.08
CA LEU A 88 18.03 -5.96 6.77
C LEU A 88 17.82 -4.80 5.78
N GLY A 89 18.13 -3.56 6.17
CA GLY A 89 18.03 -2.40 5.30
C GLY A 89 16.60 -1.87 5.17
N LEU A 90 15.92 -1.64 6.30
CA LEU A 90 14.58 -1.05 6.32
C LEU A 90 14.51 0.23 5.49
N ASN A 91 15.49 1.12 5.60
CA ASN A 91 15.56 2.35 4.82
C ASN A 91 15.66 2.07 3.30
N GLU A 92 16.42 1.06 2.88
CA GLU A 92 16.46 0.63 1.47
C GLU A 92 15.13 0.01 1.03
N GLY A 93 14.48 -0.77 1.90
CA GLY A 93 13.15 -1.34 1.63
C GLY A 93 12.08 -0.27 1.42
N LEU A 94 12.02 0.72 2.30
CA LEU A 94 11.14 1.88 2.16
C LEU A 94 11.47 2.68 0.89
N SER A 95 12.75 2.93 0.63
CA SER A 95 13.18 3.60 -0.61
C SER A 95 12.80 2.80 -1.85
N HIS A 96 12.84 1.48 -1.79
CA HIS A 96 12.45 0.62 -2.90
C HIS A 96 10.94 0.71 -3.18
N LEU A 97 10.09 0.62 -2.14
CA LEU A 97 8.65 0.80 -2.28
C LEU A 97 8.32 2.18 -2.89
N ALA A 98 8.91 3.25 -2.38
CA ALA A 98 8.73 4.60 -2.92
C ALA A 98 9.15 4.68 -4.40
N LYS A 99 10.27 4.07 -4.78
CA LYS A 99 10.72 3.99 -6.18
C LYS A 99 9.76 3.19 -7.05
N CYS A 100 9.19 2.11 -6.54
CA CYS A 100 8.17 1.34 -7.27
C CYS A 100 6.92 2.17 -7.53
N LEU A 101 6.45 2.96 -6.57
CA LEU A 101 5.31 3.87 -6.74
C LEU A 101 5.63 4.98 -7.76
N ILE A 102 6.81 5.58 -7.69
CA ILE A 102 7.28 6.56 -8.69
C ILE A 102 7.35 5.91 -10.08
N HIS A 103 7.86 4.67 -10.16
CA HIS A 103 7.93 3.94 -11.42
C HIS A 103 6.55 3.64 -11.99
N ALA A 104 5.58 3.29 -11.14
CA ALA A 104 4.18 3.09 -11.54
C ALA A 104 3.60 4.36 -12.18
N ASP A 105 3.78 5.52 -11.52
CA ASP A 105 3.31 6.81 -12.05
C ASP A 105 3.97 7.15 -13.40
N LEU A 106 5.29 6.99 -13.51
CA LEU A 106 6.03 7.19 -14.76
C LEU A 106 5.60 6.23 -15.88
N ALA A 107 5.12 5.02 -15.53
CA ALA A 107 4.58 4.04 -16.46
C ALA A 107 3.09 4.27 -16.79
N GLY A 108 2.46 5.33 -16.24
CA GLY A 108 1.07 5.70 -16.50
C GLY A 108 0.05 5.12 -15.52
N HIS A 109 0.50 4.44 -14.46
CA HIS A 109 -0.35 3.91 -13.40
C HIS A 109 -0.52 4.97 -12.30
N ARG A 110 -1.64 5.69 -12.31
CA ARG A 110 -1.87 6.76 -11.33
C ARG A 110 -1.93 6.20 -9.91
N THR A 111 -1.12 6.77 -9.01
CA THR A 111 -1.09 6.40 -7.60
C THR A 111 -1.84 7.44 -6.75
N ILE A 112 -2.74 7.00 -5.86
CA ILE A 112 -3.45 7.88 -4.93
C ILE A 112 -3.27 7.33 -3.50
N GLY A 113 -2.82 8.17 -2.57
CA GLY A 113 -2.74 7.82 -1.15
C GLY A 113 -3.95 8.34 -0.37
N VAL A 114 -4.57 7.49 0.44
CA VAL A 114 -5.64 7.88 1.38
C VAL A 114 -5.18 7.60 2.80
N LEU A 115 -4.87 8.67 3.51
CA LEU A 115 -4.61 8.66 4.95
C LEU A 115 -5.94 8.76 5.70
N TYR A 116 -6.40 7.65 6.28
CA TYR A 116 -7.67 7.58 7.02
C TYR A 116 -7.48 7.32 8.52
N GLY A 117 -6.27 6.92 8.92
CA GLY A 117 -5.88 6.64 10.29
C GLY A 117 -4.59 7.36 10.67
N HIS A 118 -3.78 6.73 11.51
CA HIS A 118 -2.49 7.30 11.90
C HIS A 118 -1.43 6.96 10.85
N THR A 119 -0.41 7.80 10.72
CA THR A 119 0.88 7.42 10.14
C THR A 119 1.96 8.37 10.63
N ALA A 120 3.22 7.96 10.58
CA ALA A 120 4.35 8.82 10.94
C ALA A 120 5.66 8.35 10.31
N ALA A 121 6.59 9.30 10.15
CA ALA A 121 7.98 9.08 9.81
C ALA A 121 8.16 8.19 8.57
N GLY A 122 9.06 7.20 8.62
CA GLY A 122 9.42 6.38 7.47
C GLY A 122 8.28 5.51 6.94
N ALA A 123 7.26 5.22 7.75
CA ALA A 123 6.09 4.45 7.31
C ALA A 123 5.13 5.26 6.41
N PHE A 124 5.29 6.60 6.35
CA PHE A 124 4.50 7.47 5.48
C PHE A 124 5.18 7.80 4.14
N ILE A 125 6.50 7.63 4.07
CA ILE A 125 7.30 7.92 2.87
C ILE A 125 6.99 6.88 1.79
#